data_AF-A0A1M6SF42-F1
#
_entry.id   AF-A0A1M6SF42-F1
#
_cell.length_a   1.000
_cell.length_b   1.000
_cell.length_c   1.000
_cell.angle_alpha   90.00
_cell.angle_beta   90.00
_cell.angle_gamma   90.00
#
_symmetry.space_group_name_H-M   'P 1'
#
loop_
_entity.id
_entity.type
_entity.pdbx_description
1 polymer ?
#
loop_
_entity_poly.entity_id
_entity_poly.type
_entity_poly.pdbx_seq_one_letter_code
_entity_poly.pdbx_strand_id
1 'polypeptide(L)'
;MVEVKRFKFTSNLDFVCQGLKDKGILFEADWENNILYCEEKDNQNVFDFINSLNLDENDVEVDESIIEGYKEWDKNMYNPGHYTGGNIPFFDKEKNNYALYGFITIISGLVCLIEIVNANKFRKSVFWILFLIIFLICFSFFYQHYKFKRSKK
;
A
#
# COMPACT_ATOMS: atom_id res chain seq x y z
N MET A 1 -25.87 -34.16 2.53
CA MET A 1 -24.73 -33.31 2.95
C MET A 1 -25.27 -32.22 3.87
N VAL A 2 -24.45 -31.72 4.79
CA VAL A 2 -24.79 -30.65 5.74
C VAL A 2 -23.97 -29.40 5.42
N GLU A 3 -24.56 -28.22 5.62
CA GLU A 3 -23.86 -26.94 5.48
C GLU A 3 -22.84 -26.78 6.61
N VAL A 4 -21.59 -26.48 6.25
CA VAL A 4 -20.51 -26.28 7.23
C VAL A 4 -20.27 -24.80 7.48
N LYS A 5 -20.08 -24.05 6.41
CA LYS A 5 -19.75 -22.61 6.47
C LYS A 5 -20.12 -21.93 5.16
N ARG A 6 -20.57 -20.67 5.28
CA ARG A 6 -20.68 -19.71 4.18
C ARG A 6 -19.48 -18.78 4.20
N PHE A 7 -18.81 -18.64 3.06
CA PHE A 7 -17.66 -17.78 2.86
C PHE A 7 -18.11 -16.44 2.27
N LYS A 8 -17.44 -15.35 2.64
CA LYS A 8 -17.66 -14.04 2.04
C LYS A 8 -16.95 -13.93 0.70
N PHE A 9 -15.73 -14.47 0.63
CA PHE A 9 -14.90 -14.44 -0.57
C PHE A 9 -14.84 -15.81 -1.25
N THR A 10 -15.19 -15.86 -2.54
CA THR A 10 -15.12 -17.10 -3.35
C THR A 10 -13.71 -17.69 -3.40
N SER A 11 -12.67 -16.85 -3.32
CA SER A 11 -11.27 -17.30 -3.23
C SER A 11 -10.98 -18.12 -1.98
N ASN A 12 -11.61 -17.77 -0.85
CA ASN A 12 -11.44 -18.50 0.40
C ASN A 12 -12.16 -19.85 0.34
N LEU A 13 -13.35 -19.90 -0.28
CA LEU A 13 -14.03 -21.16 -0.58
C LEU A 13 -13.15 -22.06 -1.46
N ASP A 14 -12.58 -21.53 -2.55
CA ASP A 14 -11.71 -22.31 -3.44
C ASP A 14 -10.48 -22.86 -2.72
N PHE A 15 -9.82 -22.03 -1.90
CA PHE A 15 -8.69 -22.44 -1.09
C PHE A 15 -9.04 -23.60 -0.13
N VAL A 16 -10.18 -23.50 0.56
CA VAL A 16 -10.66 -24.58 1.44
C VAL A 16 -10.97 -25.84 0.63
N CYS A 17 -11.65 -25.72 -0.51
CA CYS A 17 -11.96 -26.85 -1.38
C CYS A 17 -10.70 -27.57 -1.85
N GLN A 18 -9.62 -26.87 -2.21
CA GLN A 18 -8.35 -27.51 -2.55
C GLN A 18 -7.76 -28.27 -1.35
N GLY A 19 -7.73 -27.65 -0.17
CA GLY A 19 -7.24 -28.31 1.05
C GLY A 19 -8.05 -29.56 1.45
N LEU A 20 -9.36 -29.58 1.18
CA LEU A 20 -10.20 -30.76 1.40
C LEU A 20 -9.96 -31.86 0.36
N LYS A 21 -9.73 -31.50 -0.91
CA LYS A 21 -9.31 -32.46 -1.95
C LYS A 21 -8.01 -33.17 -1.56
N ASP A 22 -7.02 -32.42 -1.08
CA ASP A 22 -5.73 -32.97 -0.67
C ASP A 22 -5.85 -33.95 0.52
N LYS A 23 -6.85 -33.75 1.38
CA LYS A 23 -7.17 -34.62 2.51
C LYS A 23 -8.07 -35.81 2.12
N GLY A 24 -8.55 -35.87 0.89
CA GLY A 24 -9.47 -36.90 0.40
C GLY A 24 -10.85 -36.84 1.03
N ILE A 25 -11.28 -35.67 1.53
CA ILE A 25 -12.60 -35.48 2.13
C ILE A 25 -13.62 -35.18 1.04
N LEU A 26 -14.77 -35.86 1.08
CA LEU A 26 -15.90 -35.58 0.19
C LEU A 26 -16.62 -34.30 0.61
N PHE A 27 -16.79 -33.38 -0.33
CA PHE A 27 -17.50 -32.12 -0.14
C PHE A 27 -18.26 -31.72 -1.40
N GLU A 28 -19.19 -30.79 -1.24
CA GLU A 28 -19.92 -30.12 -2.31
C GLU A 28 -19.86 -28.61 -2.07
N ALA A 29 -19.62 -27.83 -3.13
CA ALA A 29 -19.46 -26.39 -3.04
C ALA A 29 -20.48 -25.70 -3.93
N ASP A 30 -21.31 -24.84 -3.32
CA ASP A 30 -22.18 -23.90 -4.02
C ASP A 30 -21.42 -22.60 -4.23
N TRP A 31 -20.88 -22.44 -5.43
CA TRP A 31 -20.09 -21.26 -5.84
C TRP A 31 -20.93 -20.00 -6.01
N GLU A 32 -22.23 -20.13 -6.25
CA GLU A 32 -23.12 -18.97 -6.43
C GLU A 32 -23.44 -18.33 -5.09
N ASN A 33 -23.63 -19.15 -4.05
CA ASN A 33 -23.94 -18.69 -2.69
C ASN A 33 -22.73 -18.71 -1.73
N ASN A 34 -21.56 -19.12 -2.22
CA ASN A 34 -20.32 -19.32 -1.47
C ASN A 34 -20.48 -20.25 -0.25
N ILE A 35 -21.16 -21.38 -0.42
CA ILE A 35 -21.44 -22.32 0.68
C ILE A 35 -20.65 -23.62 0.48
N LEU A 36 -20.05 -24.11 1.57
CA LEU A 36 -19.44 -25.44 1.61
C LEU A 36 -20.33 -26.43 2.35
N TYR A 37 -20.54 -27.58 1.73
CA TYR A 37 -21.25 -28.73 2.27
C TYR A 37 -20.32 -29.93 2.41
N CYS A 38 -20.54 -30.76 3.44
CA CYS A 38 -19.83 -32.04 3.60
C CYS A 38 -20.76 -33.14 4.12
N GLU A 39 -20.23 -34.36 4.25
CA GLU A 39 -20.94 -35.43 4.95
C GLU A 39 -21.03 -35.14 6.47
N GLU A 40 -22.13 -35.55 7.10
CA GLU A 40 -22.38 -35.28 8.53
C GLU A 40 -21.29 -35.87 9.44
N LYS A 41 -20.72 -37.03 9.05
CA LYS A 41 -19.60 -37.67 9.73
C LYS A 41 -18.31 -36.84 9.76
N ASP A 42 -18.12 -35.96 8.76
CA ASP A 42 -16.91 -35.18 8.55
C ASP A 42 -17.07 -33.71 8.98
N ASN A 43 -18.29 -33.30 9.35
CA ASN A 43 -18.63 -31.90 9.65
C ASN A 43 -17.68 -31.26 10.67
N GLN A 44 -17.46 -31.93 11.81
CA GLN A 44 -16.57 -31.40 12.85
C GLN A 44 -15.12 -31.28 12.35
N ASN A 45 -14.63 -32.30 11.65
CA ASN A 45 -13.25 -32.30 11.12
C ASN A 45 -13.03 -31.19 10.09
N VAL A 46 -14.00 -30.96 9.21
CA VAL A 46 -13.96 -29.89 8.20
C VAL A 46 -14.04 -28.52 8.86
N PHE A 47 -14.91 -28.35 9.85
CA PHE A 47 -15.04 -27.11 10.60
C PHE A 47 -13.73 -26.75 11.33
N ASP A 48 -13.11 -27.72 12.00
CA ASP A 48 -11.84 -27.54 12.71
C ASP A 48 -10.70 -27.22 11.74
N PHE A 49 -10.68 -27.86 10.56
CA PHE A 49 -9.73 -27.54 9.50
C PHE A 49 -9.89 -26.09 9.03
N ILE A 50 -11.11 -25.64 8.73
CA ILE A 50 -11.36 -24.27 8.26
C ILE A 50 -10.91 -23.25 9.30
N ASN A 51 -11.20 -23.49 10.58
CA ASN A 51 -10.76 -22.61 11.66
C ASN A 51 -9.24 -22.59 11.81
N SER A 52 -8.56 -23.73 11.57
CA SER A 52 -7.09 -23.79 11.59
C SER A 52 -6.42 -22.94 10.50
N LEU A 53 -7.12 -22.68 9.39
CA LEU A 53 -6.59 -21.86 8.29
C LEU A 53 -6.60 -20.36 8.60
N ASN A 54 -7.32 -19.95 9.65
CA ASN A 54 -7.41 -18.57 10.12
C ASN A 54 -7.68 -17.57 8.97
N LEU A 55 -8.65 -17.92 8.12
CA LEU A 55 -8.99 -17.16 6.91
C LEU A 55 -9.56 -15.80 7.28
N ASP A 56 -9.02 -14.75 6.67
CA ASP A 56 -9.56 -13.40 6.80
C ASP A 56 -10.81 -13.28 5.92
N GLU A 57 -11.96 -13.15 6.58
CA GLU A 57 -13.28 -12.93 5.98
C GLU A 57 -13.79 -11.50 6.26
N ASN A 58 -12.95 -10.65 6.84
CA ASN A 58 -13.31 -9.26 7.09
C ASN A 58 -13.30 -8.49 5.76
N ASP A 59 -14.12 -7.44 5.66
CA ASP A 59 -13.90 -6.49 4.57
C ASP A 59 -12.52 -5.87 4.74
N VAL A 60 -11.74 -5.85 3.65
CA VAL A 60 -10.67 -4.86 3.54
C VAL A 60 -11.42 -3.53 3.47
N GLU A 61 -11.38 -2.74 4.54
CA GLU A 61 -11.90 -1.37 4.50
C GLU A 61 -11.16 -0.64 3.39
N VAL A 62 -11.84 -0.49 2.25
CA VAL A 62 -11.24 0.25 1.14
C VAL A 62 -11.41 1.71 1.47
N ASP A 63 -10.30 2.38 1.72
CA ASP A 63 -10.29 3.82 1.95
C ASP A 63 -10.87 4.52 0.71
N GLU A 64 -12.11 4.99 0.82
CA GLU A 64 -12.83 5.67 -0.26
C GLU A 64 -12.05 6.88 -0.79
N SER A 65 -11.25 7.53 0.07
CA SER A 65 -10.41 8.67 -0.33
C SER A 65 -9.29 8.28 -1.29
N ILE A 66 -8.77 7.04 -1.18
CA ILE A 66 -7.77 6.50 -2.11
C ILE A 66 -8.43 6.22 -3.46
N ILE A 67 -9.61 5.59 -3.47
CA ILE A 67 -10.36 5.33 -4.71
C ILE A 67 -10.71 6.64 -5.42
N GLU A 68 -11.20 7.64 -4.68
CA GLU A 68 -11.51 8.96 -5.21
C GLU A 68 -10.26 9.63 -5.81
N GLY A 69 -9.11 9.50 -5.15
CA GLY A 69 -7.83 9.99 -5.67
C GLY A 69 -7.46 9.38 -7.01
N TYR A 70 -7.63 8.07 -7.19
CA TYR A 70 -7.37 7.40 -8.48
C TYR A 70 -8.35 7.81 -9.57
N LYS A 71 -9.64 7.93 -9.24
CA LYS A 71 -10.67 8.39 -10.19
C LYS A 71 -10.43 9.84 -10.64
N GLU A 72 -10.01 10.70 -9.72
CA GLU A 72 -9.68 12.10 -10.02
C GLU A 72 -8.46 12.22 -10.93
N TRP A 73 -7.45 11.40 -10.68
CA TRP A 73 -6.24 11.36 -11.51
C TRP A 73 -6.55 10.86 -12.91
N ASP A 74 -7.27 9.73 -13.05
CA ASP A 74 -7.66 9.18 -14.35
C ASP A 74 -8.44 10.19 -15.19
N LYS A 75 -9.40 10.90 -14.58
CA LYS A 75 -10.19 11.94 -15.25
C LYS A 75 -9.35 13.11 -15.76
N ASN A 76 -8.25 13.45 -15.09
CA ASN A 76 -7.46 14.64 -15.38
C ASN A 76 -6.08 14.34 -15.97
N MET A 77 -5.75 13.08 -16.25
CA MET A 77 -4.40 12.64 -16.64
C MET A 77 -3.80 13.42 -17.82
N TYR A 78 -4.63 13.93 -18.73
CA TYR A 78 -4.23 14.71 -19.91
C TYR A 78 -4.52 16.22 -19.79
N ASN A 79 -4.89 16.71 -18.61
CA ASN A 79 -5.13 18.12 -18.34
C ASN A 79 -3.93 18.74 -17.62
N PRO A 80 -2.94 19.30 -18.33
CA PRO A 80 -1.76 19.89 -17.70
C PRO A 80 -2.13 21.04 -16.75
N GLY A 81 -3.17 21.82 -17.06
CA GLY A 81 -3.65 22.93 -16.23
C GLY A 81 -4.08 22.49 -14.83
N HIS A 82 -4.66 21.29 -14.74
CA HIS A 82 -5.11 20.69 -13.48
C HIS A 82 -3.96 20.47 -12.50
N TYR A 83 -2.85 19.89 -12.97
CA TYR A 83 -1.68 19.60 -12.14
C TYR A 83 -0.80 20.83 -11.88
N THR A 84 -0.67 21.74 -12.86
CA THR A 84 0.08 22.98 -12.67
C THR A 84 -0.58 23.93 -11.66
N GLY A 85 -1.88 23.76 -11.38
CA GLY A 85 -2.61 24.48 -10.33
C GLY A 85 -2.40 23.94 -8.90
N GLY A 86 -1.57 22.91 -8.73
CA GLY A 86 -1.25 22.33 -7.41
C GLY A 86 -2.09 21.10 -7.04
N ASN A 87 -2.93 20.57 -7.93
CA ASN A 87 -3.64 19.30 -7.73
C ASN A 87 -2.73 18.11 -8.04
N ILE A 88 -1.66 17.95 -7.27
CA ILE A 88 -0.67 16.88 -7.44
C ILE A 88 -1.27 15.55 -6.93
N PRO A 89 -1.03 14.40 -7.61
CA PRO A 89 -1.56 13.10 -7.22
C PRO A 89 -1.27 12.69 -5.76
N PHE A 90 -2.10 11.77 -5.25
CA PHE A 90 -2.19 11.35 -3.85
C PHE A 90 -0.84 11.00 -3.18
N PHE A 91 0.12 10.45 -3.93
CA PHE A 91 1.44 10.07 -3.42
C PHE A 91 2.24 11.23 -2.80
N ASP A 92 2.05 12.46 -3.29
CA ASP A 92 2.70 13.67 -2.75
C ASP A 92 1.87 14.34 -1.65
N LYS A 93 0.61 13.93 -1.44
CA LYS A 93 -0.25 14.44 -0.35
C LYS A 93 0.01 13.78 0.99
N GLU A 94 0.67 12.61 1.01
CA GLU A 94 1.03 11.91 2.25
C GLU A 94 2.19 12.60 2.99
N LYS A 95 1.85 13.67 3.71
CA LYS A 95 2.78 14.45 4.54
C LYS A 95 3.45 13.64 5.67
N ASN A 96 2.95 12.44 5.95
CA ASN A 96 3.60 11.45 6.79
C ASN A 96 5.00 11.08 6.25
N ASN A 97 5.13 10.98 4.92
CA ASN A 97 6.35 10.49 4.27
C ASN A 97 7.41 11.58 4.07
N TYR A 98 7.08 12.84 4.33
CA TYR A 98 7.98 13.97 4.07
C TYR A 98 9.27 13.91 4.91
N ALA A 99 9.23 13.32 6.10
CA ALA A 99 10.46 13.05 6.86
C ALA A 99 11.38 12.08 6.12
N LEU A 100 10.83 10.99 5.58
CA LEU A 100 11.57 10.00 4.80
C LEU A 100 12.15 10.63 3.53
N TYR A 101 11.37 11.43 2.80
CA TYR A 101 11.84 12.16 1.62
C TYR A 101 12.96 13.16 1.95
N GLY A 102 12.86 13.86 3.09
CA GLY A 102 13.92 14.70 3.62
C GLY A 102 15.22 13.90 3.86
N PHE A 103 15.13 12.74 4.51
CA PHE A 103 16.28 11.87 4.74
C PHE A 103 16.91 11.34 3.45
N ILE A 104 16.10 10.85 2.51
CA ILE A 104 16.59 10.36 1.20
C ILE A 104 17.31 11.49 0.46
N THR A 105 16.76 12.70 0.47
CA THR A 105 17.37 13.88 -0.16
C THR A 105 18.71 14.26 0.47
N ILE A 106 18.85 14.15 1.79
CA ILE A 106 20.13 14.37 2.48
C ILE A 106 21.16 13.34 2.01
N ILE A 107 20.80 12.05 2.04
CA ILE A 107 21.72 10.97 1.69
C ILE A 107 22.18 11.09 0.22
N SER A 108 21.23 11.23 -0.70
CA SER A 108 21.55 11.39 -2.13
C SER A 108 22.33 12.67 -2.40
N GLY A 109 21.94 13.78 -1.78
CA GLY A 109 22.64 15.05 -1.86
C GLY A 109 24.08 14.97 -1.36
N LEU A 110 24.33 14.28 -0.24
CA LEU A 110 25.67 14.07 0.29
C LEU A 110 26.54 13.25 -0.66
N VAL A 111 26.00 12.18 -1.26
CA VAL A 111 26.72 11.39 -2.26
C VAL A 111 27.15 12.26 -3.45
N CYS A 112 26.24 13.08 -3.98
CA CYS A 112 26.55 14.02 -5.06
C CYS A 112 27.61 15.05 -4.64
N LEU A 113 27.53 15.60 -3.43
CA LEU A 113 28.50 16.56 -2.93
C LEU A 113 29.90 15.94 -2.76
N ILE A 114 29.98 14.69 -2.29
CA ILE A 114 31.23 13.92 -2.18
C ILE A 114 31.85 13.69 -3.55
N GLU A 115 31.05 13.29 -4.54
CA GLU A 115 31.52 13.11 -5.92
C GLU A 115 32.09 14.41 -6.51
N ILE A 116 31.43 15.54 -6.27
CA ILE A 116 31.89 16.85 -6.71
C ILE A 116 33.21 17.24 -6.05
N VAL A 117 33.37 17.01 -4.75
CA VAL A 117 34.62 17.30 -4.03
C VAL A 117 35.79 16.47 -4.57
N ASN A 118 35.53 15.22 -4.95
CA ASN A 118 36.52 14.31 -5.52
C ASN A 118 36.74 14.49 -7.03
N ALA A 119 35.98 15.36 -7.69
CA ALA A 119 36.12 15.58 -9.12
C ALA A 119 37.41 16.35 -9.45
N ASN A 120 38.10 15.93 -10.52
CA ASN A 120 39.32 16.57 -11.01
C ASN A 120 39.17 18.08 -11.34
N LYS A 121 37.94 18.56 -11.52
CA LYS A 121 37.60 19.96 -11.81
C LYS A 121 36.68 20.55 -10.75
N PHE A 122 37.02 20.38 -9.47
CA PHE A 122 36.25 20.94 -8.36
C PHE A 122 36.04 22.45 -8.52
N ARG A 123 34.78 22.90 -8.40
CA ARG A 123 34.41 24.31 -8.37
C ARG A 123 33.66 24.62 -7.08
N LYS A 124 34.30 25.41 -6.21
CA LYS A 124 33.75 25.82 -4.91
C LYS A 124 32.37 26.50 -5.01
N SER A 125 32.17 27.34 -6.03
CA SER A 125 30.88 28.00 -6.27
C SER A 125 29.76 27.00 -6.57
N VAL A 126 30.02 26.03 -7.45
CA VAL A 126 29.05 24.98 -7.82
C VAL A 126 28.69 24.13 -6.60
N PHE A 127 29.68 23.77 -5.79
CA PHE A 127 29.46 23.03 -4.54
C PHE A 127 28.51 23.78 -3.61
N TRP A 128 28.76 25.06 -3.32
CA TRP A 128 27.92 25.83 -2.39
C TRP A 128 26.52 26.10 -2.93
N ILE A 129 26.38 26.30 -4.26
CA ILE A 129 25.07 26.44 -4.90
C ILE A 129 24.25 25.15 -4.71
N LEU A 130 24.84 23.99 -5.01
CA LEU A 130 24.16 22.71 -4.88
C LEU A 130 23.85 22.37 -3.41
N PHE A 131 24.79 22.65 -2.51
CA PHE A 131 24.57 22.52 -1.07
C PHE A 131 23.34 23.34 -0.61
N LEU A 132 23.25 24.59 -1.04
CA LEU A 132 22.13 25.47 -0.69
C LEU A 132 20.80 24.96 -1.25
N ILE A 133 20.79 24.44 -2.49
CA ILE A 133 19.60 23.83 -3.10
C ILE A 133 19.15 22.61 -2.28
N ILE A 134 20.06 21.67 -1.99
CA ILE A 134 19.78 20.46 -1.20
C ILE A 134 19.25 20.86 0.18
N PHE A 135 19.90 21.83 0.83
CA PHE A 135 19.49 22.33 2.14
C PHE A 135 18.06 22.90 2.12
N LEU A 136 17.73 23.75 1.15
CA LEU A 136 16.39 24.35 1.04
C LEU A 136 15.30 23.29 0.79
N ILE A 137 15.58 22.30 -0.04
CA ILE A 137 14.66 21.18 -0.30
C ILE A 137 14.44 20.37 0.99
N CYS A 138 15.52 19.99 1.68
CA CYS A 138 15.44 19.25 2.93
C CYS A 138 14.69 20.04 4.01
N PHE A 139 15.00 21.32 4.17
CA PHE A 139 14.31 22.22 5.10
C PHE A 139 12.81 22.27 4.81
N SER A 140 12.42 22.39 3.53
CA SER A 140 11.00 22.38 3.13
C SER A 140 10.29 21.08 3.54
N PHE A 141 10.90 19.92 3.28
CA PHE A 141 10.34 18.63 3.65
C PHE A 141 10.15 18.48 5.17
N PHE A 142 11.19 18.79 5.96
CA PHE A 142 11.10 18.70 7.41
C PHE A 142 10.14 19.72 8.02
N TYR A 143 10.11 20.95 7.49
CA TYR A 143 9.17 21.98 7.92
C TYR A 143 7.72 21.57 7.67
N GLN A 144 7.43 21.02 6.50
CA GLN A 144 6.09 20.55 6.15
C GLN A 144 5.69 19.32 6.98
N HIS A 145 6.60 18.38 7.24
CA HIS A 145 6.37 17.26 8.15
C HIS A 145 6.07 17.73 9.58
N TYR A 146 6.85 18.70 10.08
CA TYR A 146 6.65 19.31 11.40
C TYR A 146 5.28 20.00 11.50
N LYS A 147 4.94 20.84 10.51
CA LYS A 147 3.64 21.53 10.44
C LYS A 147 2.48 20.53 10.45
N PHE A 148 2.62 19.43 9.70
CA PHE A 148 1.63 18.36 9.67
C PHE A 148 1.47 17.67 11.03
N LYS A 149 2.57 17.26 11.69
CA LYS A 149 2.51 16.65 13.04
C LYS A 149 1.89 17.58 14.08
N ARG A 150 2.15 18.89 13.99
CA ARG A 150 1.55 19.89 14.89
C ARG A 150 0.04 20.04 14.66
N SER A 151 -0.43 19.92 13.43
CA SER A 151 -1.87 20.00 13.11
C SER A 151 -2.69 18.78 13.58
N LYS A 152 -2.03 17.67 13.90
CA LYS A 152 -2.65 16.43 14.40
C LYS A 152 -2.61 16.31 15.94
N LYS A 153 -1.92 17.21 16.63
CA LYS A 153 -1.90 17.32 18.10
C LYS A 153 -2.95 18.32 18.55
#